data_AF-A0A350XZK8-F1
#
_entry.id   AF-A0A350XZK8-F1
#
_cell.length_a   1.000
_cell.length_b   1.000
_cell.length_c   1.000
_cell.angle_alpha   90.00
_cell.angle_beta   90.00
_cell.angle_gamma   90.00
#
_symmetry.space_group_name_H-M   'P 1'
#
loop_
_entity.id
_entity.type
_entity.pdbx_description
1 polymer ?
#
loop_
_entity_poly.entity_id
_entity_poly.type
_entity_poly.pdbx_seq_one_letter_code
_entity_poly.pdbx_strand_id
1 'polypeptide(L)'
;MAAKFYFQKIYSKLLKPFALTLATGIGLSANPVQALTFSYSYSPDINPQALAGFTAAGNLWSSVLSDEVTVNINIGFKALDRGVLGEANSTSSLVSYTNVRNALLNDRRSTDDFTAVSNLPSGSAFNMLINRTTNSPMGAGSATPYLDKDKDANNTNIWLTNANAKALGLGTGNDSATDALIVFSTLFNWDFDPSDGISAGSYDFVGAAAHEIGHALGFTSGVDILDTNSHVYRDDYFTYVTPMDLFRFSTTSVKKGKGTIDWTANKTDKYFSINGGTTKIASFSTGVVYGDRQQASHWKDNLSLGILDPTAAKGELLKISESDRRLLDVIGWNRGSTPTSSSSKSNSTSSSTSTTALRNSISVASVPEPSTLVGLIALGGGFLVRRKNFLGRKV
;
A
#
# COMPACT_ATOMS: atom_id res chain seq x y z
N MET A 1 -72.15 31.23 44.46
CA MET A 1 -73.02 30.12 44.93
C MET A 1 -72.43 28.83 44.39
N ALA A 2 -72.25 27.82 45.25
CA ALA A 2 -71.46 26.58 45.08
C ALA A 2 -69.92 26.82 45.05
N ALA A 3 -69.25 26.69 46.20
CA ALA A 3 -68.53 25.50 46.71
C ALA A 3 -67.15 25.34 46.01
N LYS A 4 -65.98 25.34 46.66
CA LYS A 4 -65.56 24.74 47.94
C LYS A 4 -64.26 25.40 48.47
N PHE A 5 -64.18 25.49 49.81
CA PHE A 5 -63.04 25.36 50.74
C PHE A 5 -61.68 26.02 50.39
N TYR A 6 -61.31 27.13 51.04
CA TYR A 6 -60.61 27.27 52.34
C TYR A 6 -59.28 26.48 52.46
N PHE A 7 -58.15 27.19 52.50
CA PHE A 7 -57.37 27.33 53.74
C PHE A 7 -56.46 28.57 53.74
N GLN A 8 -56.23 29.08 54.94
CA GLN A 8 -55.83 30.44 55.33
C GLN A 8 -54.35 30.82 55.12
N LYS A 9 -54.17 32.15 54.89
CA LYS A 9 -53.22 33.14 55.49
C LYS A 9 -51.72 32.80 55.61
N ILE A 10 -50.74 33.70 55.49
CA ILE A 10 -50.60 35.14 55.18
C ILE A 10 -49.08 35.36 54.94
N TYR A 11 -48.76 36.17 53.94
CA TYR A 11 -47.56 36.99 53.66
C TYR A 11 -46.19 36.72 54.34
N SER A 12 -45.15 36.65 53.51
CA SER A 12 -43.92 37.46 53.72
C SER A 12 -43.15 37.67 52.41
N LYS A 13 -42.70 38.90 52.21
CA LYS A 13 -41.93 39.40 51.06
C LYS A 13 -40.51 38.84 51.00
N LEU A 14 -39.92 38.95 49.79
CA LEU A 14 -38.58 39.43 49.42
C LEU A 14 -37.62 38.45 48.70
N LEU A 15 -37.01 39.00 47.64
CA LEU A 15 -35.71 38.72 46.98
C LEU A 15 -35.69 37.81 45.72
N LYS A 16 -35.30 38.44 44.60
CA LYS A 16 -34.81 37.83 43.33
C LYS A 16 -33.38 37.28 43.55
N PRO A 17 -32.89 36.32 42.72
CA PRO A 17 -32.24 36.71 41.46
C PRO A 17 -32.51 35.79 40.24
N PHE A 18 -32.13 36.34 39.09
CA PHE A 18 -32.08 35.79 37.73
C PHE A 18 -31.32 34.45 37.60
N ALA A 19 -31.82 33.55 36.75
CA ALA A 19 -30.99 32.61 36.00
C ALA A 19 -31.63 32.34 34.62
N LEU A 20 -31.02 32.97 33.61
CA LEU A 20 -31.29 32.76 32.18
C LEU A 20 -30.43 31.56 31.75
N THR A 21 -31.05 30.40 31.49
CA THR A 21 -30.32 29.23 30.97
C THR A 21 -30.27 29.32 29.45
N LEU A 22 -29.12 29.73 28.93
CA LEU A 22 -28.77 29.66 27.52
C LEU A 22 -28.36 28.22 27.20
N ALA A 23 -29.19 27.48 26.47
CA ALA A 23 -28.83 26.17 25.94
C ALA A 23 -27.95 26.36 24.69
N THR A 24 -26.64 26.44 24.87
CA THR A 24 -25.68 26.28 23.77
C THR A 24 -25.64 24.81 23.39
N GLY A 25 -26.33 24.45 22.31
CA GLY A 25 -26.10 23.20 21.60
C GLY A 25 -24.69 23.22 21.02
N ILE A 26 -23.77 22.49 21.65
CA ILE A 26 -22.48 22.16 21.04
C ILE A 26 -22.80 21.12 19.97
N GLY A 27 -23.02 21.58 18.74
CA GLY A 27 -22.92 20.73 17.57
C GLY A 27 -21.47 20.28 17.46
N LEU A 28 -21.14 19.10 17.99
CA LEU A 28 -19.93 18.39 17.61
C LEU A 28 -20.14 17.94 16.17
N SER A 29 -19.78 18.79 15.20
CA SER A 29 -19.46 18.33 13.87
C SER A 29 -18.18 17.50 14.00
N ALA A 30 -18.34 16.20 14.27
CA ALA A 30 -17.28 15.25 14.00
C ALA A 30 -17.09 15.23 12.48
N ASN A 31 -16.20 16.07 11.96
CA ASN A 31 -15.64 15.81 10.64
C ASN A 31 -15.06 14.40 10.71
N PRO A 32 -15.45 13.46 9.84
CA PRO A 32 -14.65 12.26 9.68
C PRO A 32 -13.29 12.76 9.22
N VAL A 33 -12.27 12.66 10.07
CA VAL A 33 -10.89 12.92 9.66
C VAL A 33 -10.56 11.81 8.68
N GLN A 34 -10.76 12.08 7.39
CA GLN A 34 -10.11 11.31 6.34
C GLN A 34 -8.63 11.62 6.46
N ALA A 35 -7.92 10.79 7.21
CA ALA A 35 -6.51 11.03 7.51
C ALA A 35 -5.65 10.86 6.25
N LEU A 36 -5.90 9.80 5.45
CA LEU A 36 -5.21 9.62 4.17
C LEU A 36 -5.88 10.46 3.08
N THR A 37 -5.12 11.33 2.45
CA THR A 37 -5.61 12.19 1.35
C THR A 37 -4.79 11.98 0.08
N PHE A 38 -5.44 12.18 -1.07
CA PHE A 38 -4.81 12.10 -2.38
C PHE A 38 -4.89 13.46 -3.07
N SER A 39 -3.75 13.93 -3.56
CA SER A 39 -3.62 15.17 -4.33
C SER A 39 -3.25 14.81 -5.77
N TYR A 40 -4.05 15.29 -6.73
CA TYR A 40 -3.87 14.96 -8.14
C TYR A 40 -3.35 16.14 -8.94
N SER A 41 -2.28 15.90 -9.71
CA SER A 41 -1.77 16.84 -10.72
C SER A 41 -2.03 16.27 -12.11
N TYR A 42 -2.59 17.10 -13.00
CA TYR A 42 -3.01 16.68 -14.33
C TYR A 42 -3.03 17.85 -15.31
N SER A 43 -3.06 17.53 -16.60
CA SER A 43 -3.24 18.54 -17.65
C SER A 43 -4.66 19.11 -17.64
N PRO A 44 -4.87 20.42 -17.90
CA PRO A 44 -6.21 21.03 -17.89
C PRO A 44 -7.25 20.39 -18.83
N ASP A 45 -6.80 19.60 -19.80
CA ASP A 45 -7.62 18.90 -20.79
C ASP A 45 -7.95 17.44 -20.40
N ILE A 46 -7.65 17.02 -19.16
CA ILE A 46 -7.99 15.68 -18.69
C ILE A 46 -9.48 15.38 -18.87
N ASN A 47 -9.80 14.14 -19.26
CA ASN A 47 -11.19 13.69 -19.33
C ASN A 47 -11.87 13.84 -17.94
N PRO A 48 -12.99 14.57 -17.82
CA PRO A 48 -13.65 14.80 -16.53
C PRO A 48 -14.14 13.53 -15.83
N GLN A 49 -14.57 12.52 -16.57
CA GLN A 49 -15.00 11.23 -16.01
C GLN A 49 -13.80 10.46 -15.46
N ALA A 50 -12.65 10.50 -16.16
CA ALA A 50 -11.41 9.92 -15.65
C ALA A 50 -10.95 10.62 -14.36
N LEU A 51 -10.99 11.95 -14.31
CA LEU A 51 -10.65 12.72 -13.11
C LEU A 51 -11.57 12.37 -11.92
N ALA A 52 -12.88 12.28 -12.16
CA ALA A 52 -13.84 11.83 -11.16
C ALA A 52 -13.56 10.39 -10.70
N GLY A 53 -13.20 9.50 -11.64
CA GLY A 53 -12.85 8.12 -11.35
C GLY A 53 -11.58 7.97 -10.51
N PHE A 54 -10.53 8.74 -10.79
CA PHE A 54 -9.33 8.80 -9.93
C PHE A 54 -9.68 9.32 -8.53
N THR A 55 -10.52 10.34 -8.45
CA THR A 55 -11.00 10.86 -7.15
C THR A 55 -11.75 9.79 -6.36
N ALA A 56 -12.66 9.06 -7.01
CA ALA A 56 -13.38 7.95 -6.40
C ALA A 56 -12.43 6.82 -5.96
N ALA A 57 -11.43 6.48 -6.78
CA ALA A 57 -10.42 5.46 -6.47
C ALA A 57 -9.58 5.83 -5.23
N GLY A 58 -9.13 7.08 -5.12
CA GLY A 58 -8.46 7.57 -3.91
C GLY A 58 -9.36 7.48 -2.68
N ASN A 59 -10.64 7.83 -2.82
CA ASN A 59 -11.61 7.72 -1.73
C ASN A 59 -11.83 6.28 -1.26
N LEU A 60 -11.71 5.28 -2.14
CA LEU A 60 -11.77 3.87 -1.73
C LEU A 60 -10.64 3.54 -0.75
N TRP A 61 -9.41 3.95 -1.02
CA TRP A 61 -8.27 3.76 -0.11
C TRP A 61 -8.40 4.59 1.17
N SER A 62 -8.78 5.87 1.05
CA SER A 62 -9.03 6.75 2.21
C SER A 62 -10.16 6.26 3.10
N SER A 63 -11.06 5.41 2.60
CA SER A 63 -12.13 4.80 3.41
C SER A 63 -11.65 3.62 4.27
N VAL A 64 -10.50 3.02 3.93
CA VAL A 64 -9.99 1.81 4.60
C VAL A 64 -8.63 1.98 5.27
N LEU A 65 -7.94 3.10 5.03
CA LEU A 65 -6.65 3.51 5.63
C LEU A 65 -6.78 4.86 6.36
N SER A 66 -5.88 5.13 7.30
CA SER A 66 -6.03 6.23 8.28
C SER A 66 -4.73 6.98 8.64
N ASP A 67 -3.67 6.82 7.85
CA ASP A 67 -2.45 7.61 8.02
C ASP A 67 -2.68 9.06 7.63
N GLU A 68 -2.28 10.01 8.48
CA GLU A 68 -2.43 11.45 8.24
C GLU A 68 -1.35 11.96 7.26
N VAL A 69 -1.43 11.52 6.02
CA VAL A 69 -0.48 11.83 4.94
C VAL A 69 -1.18 12.20 3.65
N THR A 70 -0.49 12.97 2.82
CA THR A 70 -0.93 13.32 1.47
C THR A 70 -0.09 12.58 0.45
N VAL A 71 -0.75 11.76 -0.38
CA VAL A 71 -0.12 11.08 -1.51
C VAL A 71 -0.36 11.90 -2.77
N ASN A 72 0.71 12.40 -3.37
CA ASN A 72 0.66 13.25 -4.56
C ASN A 72 0.85 12.41 -5.83
N ILE A 73 -0.16 12.37 -6.70
CA ILE A 73 -0.17 11.53 -7.91
C ILE A 73 -0.33 12.41 -9.15
N ASN A 74 0.62 12.28 -10.08
CA ASN A 74 0.43 12.79 -11.43
C ASN A 74 -0.46 11.81 -12.19
N ILE A 75 -1.59 12.26 -12.71
CA ILE A 75 -2.55 11.40 -13.43
C ILE A 75 -2.67 11.78 -14.90
N GLY A 76 -2.93 10.78 -15.74
CA GLY A 76 -3.13 10.97 -17.17
C GLY A 76 -4.17 10.03 -17.77
N PHE A 77 -4.74 10.45 -18.90
CA PHE A 77 -5.67 9.64 -19.68
C PHE A 77 -5.39 9.86 -21.17
N LYS A 78 -4.61 8.96 -21.78
CA LYS A 78 -4.10 9.08 -23.16
C LYS A 78 -3.96 7.70 -23.80
N ALA A 79 -3.71 7.61 -25.10
CA ALA A 79 -3.46 6.30 -25.72
C ALA A 79 -2.15 5.70 -25.16
N LEU A 80 -2.21 4.44 -24.73
CA LEU A 80 -1.04 3.63 -24.32
C LEU A 80 -0.77 2.50 -25.33
N ASP A 81 0.26 1.71 -25.08
CA ASP A 81 0.59 0.55 -25.91
C ASP A 81 -0.58 -0.46 -25.98
N ARG A 82 -0.59 -1.24 -27.06
CA ARG A 82 -1.64 -2.24 -27.30
C ARG A 82 -1.70 -3.24 -26.14
N GLY A 83 -2.89 -3.37 -25.53
CA GLY A 83 -3.15 -4.33 -24.45
C GLY A 83 -2.84 -3.82 -23.05
N VAL A 84 -2.40 -2.56 -22.91
CA VAL A 84 -2.13 -1.90 -21.63
C VAL A 84 -3.35 -1.06 -21.22
N LEU A 85 -4.04 -1.48 -20.17
CA LEU A 85 -5.20 -0.75 -19.64
C LEU A 85 -4.76 0.52 -18.90
N GLY A 86 -3.80 0.36 -18.00
CA GLY A 86 -3.18 1.43 -17.22
C GLY A 86 -1.72 1.12 -16.93
N GLU A 87 -0.97 2.14 -16.56
CA GLU A 87 0.43 2.03 -16.18
C GLU A 87 0.69 2.91 -14.94
N ALA A 88 1.41 2.37 -13.95
CA ALA A 88 1.84 3.11 -12.77
C ALA A 88 3.35 3.01 -12.53
N ASN A 89 3.91 4.14 -12.11
CA ASN A 89 5.29 4.26 -11.64
C ASN A 89 5.31 5.05 -10.34
N SER A 90 6.12 4.62 -9.38
CA SER A 90 6.29 5.28 -8.09
C SER A 90 7.66 5.94 -8.04
N THR A 91 7.76 7.09 -7.36
CA THR A 91 9.06 7.56 -6.88
C THR A 91 9.44 6.78 -5.64
N SER A 92 10.73 6.48 -5.52
CA SER A 92 11.22 5.52 -4.53
C SER A 92 12.48 6.02 -3.83
N SER A 93 12.70 5.49 -2.64
CA SER A 93 13.83 5.79 -1.77
C SER A 93 14.46 4.48 -1.29
N LEU A 94 15.79 4.42 -1.31
CA LEU A 94 16.54 3.32 -0.72
C LEU A 94 16.82 3.62 0.77
N VAL A 95 16.32 2.79 1.65
CA VAL A 95 16.43 2.97 3.11
C VAL A 95 17.03 1.72 3.74
N SER A 96 17.87 1.86 4.77
CA SER A 96 18.43 0.69 5.46
C SER A 96 17.32 -0.14 6.12
N TYR A 97 17.49 -1.46 6.10
CA TYR A 97 16.56 -2.39 6.73
C TYR A 97 16.33 -2.07 8.21
N THR A 98 17.40 -1.72 8.93
CA THR A 98 17.31 -1.30 10.34
C THR A 98 16.34 -0.12 10.52
N ASN A 99 16.39 0.89 9.66
CA ASN A 99 15.52 2.05 9.75
C ASN A 99 14.07 1.70 9.40
N VAL A 100 13.85 0.91 8.34
CA VAL A 100 12.50 0.44 7.97
C VAL A 100 11.89 -0.41 9.09
N ARG A 101 12.64 -1.36 9.65
CA ARG A 101 12.18 -2.19 10.77
C ARG A 101 11.86 -1.36 12.01
N ASN A 102 12.68 -0.36 12.33
CA ASN A 102 12.42 0.55 13.46
C ASN A 102 11.18 1.41 13.22
N ALA A 103 10.96 1.88 11.99
CA ALA A 103 9.75 2.59 11.62
C ALA A 103 8.50 1.71 11.79
N LEU A 104 8.53 0.49 11.24
CA LEU A 104 7.46 -0.51 11.43
C LEU A 104 7.21 -0.82 12.91
N LEU A 105 8.26 -0.93 13.74
CA LEU A 105 8.15 -1.12 15.20
C LEU A 105 7.40 0.01 15.90
N ASN A 106 7.61 1.25 15.46
CA ASN A 106 6.99 2.45 16.03
C ASN A 106 5.58 2.68 15.50
N ASP A 107 5.28 2.18 14.30
CA ASP A 107 4.00 2.39 13.61
C ASP A 107 2.92 1.36 13.97
N ARG A 108 3.27 0.25 14.63
CA ARG A 108 2.30 -0.82 14.96
C ARG A 108 1.03 -0.30 15.64
N ARG A 109 -0.14 -0.55 15.04
CA ARG A 109 -1.45 -0.30 15.66
C ARG A 109 -2.32 -1.54 15.74
N SER A 110 -2.26 -2.41 14.74
CA SER A 110 -3.10 -3.60 14.62
C SER A 110 -2.44 -4.84 15.23
N THR A 111 -3.23 -5.88 15.56
CA THR A 111 -2.68 -7.19 15.95
C THR A 111 -1.83 -7.83 14.86
N ASP A 112 -2.13 -7.52 13.60
CA ASP A 112 -1.38 -8.01 12.45
C ASP A 112 -0.01 -7.32 12.41
N ASP A 113 0.10 -6.03 12.73
CA ASP A 113 1.39 -5.32 12.86
C ASP A 113 2.25 -5.91 13.97
N PHE A 114 1.67 -6.14 15.14
CA PHE A 114 2.40 -6.77 16.25
C PHE A 114 2.91 -8.16 15.86
N THR A 115 2.13 -8.92 15.11
CA THR A 115 2.52 -10.24 14.61
C THR A 115 3.62 -10.13 13.54
N ALA A 116 3.42 -9.30 12.53
CA ALA A 116 4.36 -9.02 11.45
C ALA A 116 5.74 -8.65 11.98
N VAL A 117 5.80 -7.58 12.76
CA VAL A 117 7.06 -7.00 13.21
C VAL A 117 7.78 -7.88 14.22
N SER A 118 7.06 -8.62 15.07
CA SER A 118 7.68 -9.59 15.99
C SER A 118 8.35 -10.77 15.28
N ASN A 119 7.99 -11.01 14.02
CA ASN A 119 8.56 -12.08 13.19
C ASN A 119 9.58 -11.57 12.16
N LEU A 120 9.88 -10.27 12.12
CA LEU A 120 10.95 -9.71 11.31
C LEU A 120 12.33 -9.94 11.96
N PRO A 121 13.38 -10.29 11.18
CA PRO A 121 14.75 -10.38 11.67
C PRO A 121 15.18 -9.17 12.52
N SER A 122 15.76 -9.39 13.71
CA SER A 122 16.13 -8.29 14.62
C SER A 122 17.47 -7.62 14.33
N GLY A 123 18.27 -8.20 13.42
CA GLY A 123 19.56 -7.65 13.02
C GLY A 123 19.45 -6.51 12.01
N SER A 124 20.59 -6.08 11.48
CA SER A 124 20.68 -5.06 10.42
C SER A 124 20.48 -5.60 9.00
N ALA A 125 20.16 -6.89 8.87
CA ALA A 125 19.98 -7.59 7.62
C ALA A 125 18.90 -8.66 7.76
N PHE A 126 18.34 -9.09 6.63
CA PHE A 126 17.45 -10.24 6.51
C PHE A 126 18.09 -11.33 5.64
N ASN A 127 17.53 -12.53 5.67
CA ASN A 127 17.96 -13.61 4.78
C ASN A 127 16.93 -13.79 3.67
N MET A 128 17.38 -14.11 2.46
CA MET A 128 16.49 -14.43 1.34
C MET A 128 16.95 -15.63 0.55
N LEU A 129 16.00 -16.35 -0.05
CA LEU A 129 16.31 -17.16 -1.21
C LEU A 129 16.34 -16.27 -2.46
N ILE A 130 17.40 -16.43 -3.27
CA ILE A 130 17.55 -15.77 -4.57
C ILE A 130 18.09 -16.78 -5.59
N ASN A 131 17.94 -16.49 -6.88
CA ASN A 131 18.47 -17.30 -7.98
C ASN A 131 18.85 -16.42 -9.17
N ARG A 132 19.48 -17.02 -10.19
CA ARG A 132 19.78 -16.40 -11.48
C ARG A 132 20.68 -15.16 -11.42
N THR A 133 21.50 -15.06 -10.40
CA THR A 133 22.55 -14.04 -10.26
C THR A 133 23.86 -14.55 -10.87
N THR A 134 24.73 -13.65 -11.32
CA THR A 134 25.99 -14.03 -11.96
C THR A 134 26.99 -14.67 -11.00
N ASN A 135 26.86 -14.44 -9.69
CA ASN A 135 27.69 -15.03 -8.64
C ASN A 135 27.03 -16.21 -7.91
N SER A 136 25.95 -16.78 -8.45
CA SER A 136 25.30 -17.94 -7.84
C SER A 136 26.31 -19.08 -7.59
N PRO A 137 26.32 -19.69 -6.39
CA PRO A 137 27.22 -20.79 -6.05
C PRO A 137 26.91 -22.07 -6.85
N MET A 138 25.76 -22.12 -7.51
CA MET A 138 25.34 -23.23 -8.38
C MET A 138 25.75 -22.99 -9.86
N GLY A 139 26.61 -22.01 -10.11
CA GLY A 139 27.03 -21.55 -11.44
C GLY A 139 26.34 -20.24 -11.83
N ALA A 140 27.06 -19.38 -12.57
CA ALA A 140 26.55 -18.09 -13.01
C ALA A 140 25.19 -18.22 -13.73
N GLY A 141 24.18 -17.50 -13.24
CA GLY A 141 22.83 -17.55 -13.81
C GLY A 141 22.02 -18.80 -13.43
N SER A 142 22.49 -19.65 -12.53
CA SER A 142 21.77 -20.86 -12.17
C SER A 142 20.35 -20.59 -11.68
N ALA A 143 19.37 -21.33 -12.21
CA ALA A 143 17.98 -21.23 -11.79
C ALA A 143 17.75 -21.80 -10.38
N THR A 144 18.70 -22.59 -9.87
CA THR A 144 18.64 -23.22 -8.55
C THR A 144 18.71 -22.16 -7.45
N PRO A 145 17.69 -22.04 -6.59
CA PRO A 145 17.73 -21.13 -5.45
C PRO A 145 18.90 -21.41 -4.52
N TYR A 146 19.54 -20.35 -4.06
CA TYR A 146 20.53 -20.40 -2.99
C TYR A 146 20.17 -19.41 -1.89
N LEU A 147 20.71 -19.66 -0.69
CA LEU A 147 20.49 -18.79 0.46
C LEU A 147 21.47 -17.63 0.41
N ASP A 148 20.93 -16.43 0.32
CA ASP A 148 21.64 -15.18 0.47
C ASP A 148 21.45 -14.66 1.91
N LYS A 149 22.59 -14.47 2.59
CA LYS A 149 22.69 -14.13 4.02
C LYS A 149 24.02 -13.47 4.38
N ASP A 150 24.67 -12.85 3.41
CA ASP A 150 26.03 -12.33 3.53
C ASP A 150 26.10 -10.87 4.01
N LYS A 151 24.95 -10.22 4.19
CA LYS A 151 24.81 -8.85 4.71
C LYS A 151 25.33 -7.78 3.75
N ASP A 152 25.29 -8.04 2.45
CA ASP A 152 25.57 -7.03 1.44
C ASP A 152 24.38 -6.10 1.16
N ALA A 153 24.46 -5.29 0.11
CA ALA A 153 23.50 -4.21 -0.13
C ALA A 153 22.06 -4.70 -0.35
N ASN A 154 21.84 -5.89 -0.92
CA ASN A 154 20.51 -6.35 -1.32
C ASN A 154 19.67 -6.87 -0.14
N ASN A 155 20.34 -7.23 0.97
CA ASN A 155 19.75 -7.83 2.16
C ASN A 155 19.94 -6.95 3.41
N THR A 156 20.49 -5.74 3.23
CA THR A 156 20.62 -4.68 4.25
C THR A 156 19.84 -3.40 3.93
N ASN A 157 19.24 -3.29 2.74
CA ASN A 157 18.44 -2.15 2.32
C ASN A 157 17.07 -2.59 1.80
N ILE A 158 16.14 -1.65 1.83
CA ILE A 158 14.76 -1.80 1.37
C ILE A 158 14.44 -0.67 0.39
N TRP A 159 13.86 -1.04 -0.75
CA TRP A 159 13.35 -0.14 -1.76
C TRP A 159 11.91 0.24 -1.42
N LEU A 160 11.70 1.51 -1.08
CA LEU A 160 10.45 2.01 -0.51
C LEU A 160 9.82 3.02 -1.46
N THR A 161 8.56 2.82 -1.87
CA THR A 161 7.81 3.90 -2.53
C THR A 161 7.72 5.10 -1.59
N ASN A 162 7.79 6.32 -2.11
CA ASN A 162 7.74 7.52 -1.28
C ASN A 162 6.43 7.65 -0.48
N ALA A 163 5.30 7.20 -1.01
CA ALA A 163 4.04 7.15 -0.26
C ALA A 163 4.15 6.25 0.97
N ASN A 164 4.72 5.05 0.82
CA ASN A 164 4.95 4.14 1.95
C ASN A 164 6.01 4.69 2.93
N ALA A 165 7.02 5.42 2.46
CA ALA A 165 7.96 6.15 3.31
C ALA A 165 7.28 7.24 4.16
N LYS A 166 6.30 7.95 3.60
CA LYS A 166 5.47 8.94 4.31
C LYS A 166 4.65 8.28 5.41
N ALA A 167 3.98 7.17 5.12
CA ALA A 167 3.18 6.42 6.09
C ALA A 167 4.03 5.95 7.29
N LEU A 168 5.24 5.45 7.02
CA LEU A 168 6.20 5.02 8.04
C LEU A 168 6.92 6.17 8.79
N GLY A 169 6.64 7.43 8.47
CA GLY A 169 7.34 8.59 9.05
C GLY A 169 8.84 8.67 8.69
N LEU A 170 9.25 7.98 7.62
CA LEU A 170 10.61 8.03 7.06
C LEU A 170 10.77 9.18 6.05
N GLY A 171 9.66 9.76 5.60
CA GLY A 171 9.58 10.99 4.80
C GLY A 171 8.75 12.08 5.48
N THR A 172 8.61 13.24 4.83
CA THR A 172 7.70 14.29 5.31
C THR A 172 6.29 14.01 4.80
N GLY A 173 5.38 13.61 5.69
CA GLY A 173 4.05 13.09 5.32
C GLY A 173 3.20 13.95 4.38
N ASN A 174 3.39 15.28 4.41
CA ASN A 174 2.65 16.25 3.59
C ASN A 174 3.57 17.12 2.73
N ASP A 175 4.75 16.62 2.34
CA ASP A 175 5.53 17.30 1.31
C ASP A 175 4.79 17.32 -0.03
N SER A 176 5.19 18.25 -0.90
CA SER A 176 4.59 18.44 -2.22
C SER A 176 5.29 17.63 -3.33
N ALA A 177 6.19 16.71 -2.99
CA ALA A 177 6.88 15.91 -3.98
C ALA A 177 5.91 14.88 -4.60
N THR A 178 6.02 14.65 -5.91
CA THR A 178 5.24 13.62 -6.60
C THR A 178 5.65 12.23 -6.11
N ASP A 179 4.67 11.47 -5.62
CA ASP A 179 4.85 10.09 -5.14
C ASP A 179 4.65 9.06 -6.25
N ALA A 180 3.77 9.34 -7.23
CA ALA A 180 3.50 8.44 -8.33
C ALA A 180 3.04 9.13 -9.62
N LEU A 181 3.17 8.42 -10.74
CA LEU A 181 2.55 8.71 -12.03
C LEU A 181 1.64 7.54 -12.39
N ILE A 182 0.36 7.81 -12.66
CA ILE A 182 -0.61 6.81 -13.11
C ILE A 182 -1.28 7.30 -14.40
N VAL A 183 -1.26 6.49 -15.43
CA VAL A 183 -1.87 6.82 -16.72
C VAL A 183 -2.79 5.69 -17.18
N PHE A 184 -4.01 6.03 -17.58
CA PHE A 184 -4.94 5.08 -18.19
C PHE A 184 -5.09 5.30 -19.70
N SER A 185 -5.33 4.20 -20.39
CA SER A 185 -5.42 4.15 -21.84
C SER A 185 -6.78 4.62 -22.36
N THR A 186 -6.79 5.51 -23.35
CA THR A 186 -8.01 5.90 -24.08
C THR A 186 -8.49 4.87 -25.09
N LEU A 187 -7.75 3.76 -25.27
CA LEU A 187 -8.02 2.75 -26.29
C LEU A 187 -9.04 1.68 -25.86
N PHE A 188 -9.63 1.82 -24.67
CA PHE A 188 -10.56 0.85 -24.08
C PHE A 188 -11.89 1.49 -23.71
N ASN A 189 -12.92 0.65 -23.63
CA ASN A 189 -14.22 1.05 -23.12
C ASN A 189 -14.17 1.00 -21.60
N TRP A 190 -14.43 2.13 -20.96
CA TRP A 190 -14.40 2.30 -19.52
C TRP A 190 -15.81 2.54 -18.99
N ASP A 191 -16.11 1.90 -17.87
CA ASP A 191 -17.18 2.30 -16.98
C ASP A 191 -16.56 3.17 -15.88
N PHE A 192 -17.07 4.38 -15.72
CA PHE A 192 -16.55 5.36 -14.76
C PHE A 192 -17.40 5.44 -13.49
N ASP A 193 -18.53 4.72 -13.42
CA ASP A 193 -19.43 4.71 -12.28
C ASP A 193 -19.78 3.27 -11.87
N PRO A 194 -19.11 2.71 -10.86
CA PRO A 194 -19.37 1.33 -10.42
C PRO A 194 -20.62 1.18 -9.55
N SER A 195 -21.41 2.25 -9.31
CA SER A 195 -22.49 2.24 -8.32
C SER A 195 -23.69 1.35 -8.70
N ASP A 196 -23.86 1.05 -9.99
CA ASP A 196 -24.90 0.15 -10.52
C ASP A 196 -24.33 -1.15 -11.13
N GLY A 197 -23.06 -1.44 -10.85
CA GLY A 197 -22.31 -2.55 -11.45
C GLY A 197 -21.36 -2.04 -12.54
N ILE A 198 -20.85 -2.95 -13.37
CA ILE A 198 -19.97 -2.58 -14.49
C ILE A 198 -20.66 -2.98 -15.79
N SER A 199 -20.82 -1.99 -16.67
CA SER A 199 -21.46 -2.15 -17.97
C SER A 199 -20.83 -3.29 -18.78
N ALA A 200 -21.67 -4.11 -19.40
CA ALA A 200 -21.22 -5.21 -20.23
C ALA A 200 -20.29 -4.71 -21.35
N GLY A 201 -19.08 -5.28 -21.43
CA GLY A 201 -18.09 -4.92 -22.45
C GLY A 201 -17.14 -3.78 -22.07
N SER A 202 -17.34 -3.14 -20.92
CA SER A 202 -16.48 -2.10 -20.34
C SER A 202 -15.63 -2.63 -19.19
N TYR A 203 -14.51 -1.96 -18.90
CA TYR A 203 -13.69 -2.19 -17.72
C TYR A 203 -14.05 -1.20 -16.61
N ASP A 204 -13.94 -1.64 -15.36
CA ASP A 204 -14.10 -0.81 -14.16
C ASP A 204 -12.94 0.20 -14.04
N PHE A 205 -13.16 1.47 -14.40
CA PHE A 205 -12.12 2.49 -14.30
C PHE A 205 -11.79 2.82 -12.84
N VAL A 206 -12.80 2.91 -11.97
CA VAL A 206 -12.58 3.27 -10.55
C VAL A 206 -11.79 2.17 -9.86
N GLY A 207 -12.17 0.92 -10.07
CA GLY A 207 -11.46 -0.25 -9.57
C GLY A 207 -10.04 -0.37 -10.13
N ALA A 208 -9.85 -0.17 -11.45
CA ALA A 208 -8.53 -0.21 -12.05
C ALA A 208 -7.64 0.94 -11.54
N ALA A 209 -8.17 2.16 -11.41
CA ALA A 209 -7.42 3.27 -10.82
C ALA A 209 -7.07 3.00 -9.35
N ALA A 210 -7.95 2.36 -8.58
CA ALA A 210 -7.66 1.95 -7.21
C ALA A 210 -6.58 0.86 -7.16
N HIS A 211 -6.56 -0.08 -8.10
CA HIS A 211 -5.48 -1.04 -8.28
C HIS A 211 -4.13 -0.33 -8.46
N GLU A 212 -4.03 0.61 -9.41
CA GLU A 212 -2.78 1.33 -9.67
C GLU A 212 -2.34 2.21 -8.49
N ILE A 213 -3.29 2.80 -7.75
CA ILE A 213 -3.00 3.49 -6.49
C ILE A 213 -2.45 2.51 -5.45
N GLY A 214 -2.92 1.27 -5.39
CA GLY A 214 -2.37 0.24 -4.49
C GLY A 214 -0.88 -0.02 -4.70
N HIS A 215 -0.41 0.01 -5.96
CA HIS A 215 1.03 -0.04 -6.26
C HIS A 215 1.77 1.21 -5.76
N ALA A 216 1.18 2.40 -5.95
CA ALA A 216 1.75 3.65 -5.42
C ALA A 216 1.89 3.62 -3.89
N LEU A 217 0.96 2.96 -3.19
CA LEU A 217 0.99 2.75 -1.75
C LEU A 217 2.02 1.68 -1.30
N GLY A 218 2.70 1.00 -2.21
CA GLY A 218 3.79 0.08 -1.88
C GLY A 218 3.49 -1.40 -2.07
N PHE A 219 2.35 -1.75 -2.68
CA PHE A 219 2.13 -3.12 -3.18
C PHE A 219 3.02 -3.36 -4.41
N THR A 220 4.30 -3.62 -4.17
CA THR A 220 5.32 -3.75 -5.21
C THR A 220 6.32 -4.82 -4.81
N SER A 221 6.94 -5.51 -5.76
CA SER A 221 7.97 -6.53 -5.52
C SER A 221 9.17 -6.27 -6.43
N GLY A 222 10.36 -6.26 -5.84
CA GLY A 222 11.58 -6.20 -6.64
C GLY A 222 11.87 -7.47 -7.43
N VAL A 223 11.12 -8.56 -7.19
CA VAL A 223 11.20 -9.78 -7.99
C VAL A 223 10.92 -9.50 -9.47
N ASP A 224 10.12 -8.48 -9.81
CA ASP A 224 9.92 -8.07 -11.21
C ASP A 224 11.22 -7.57 -11.87
N ILE A 225 12.11 -6.95 -11.09
CA ILE A 225 13.45 -6.54 -11.55
C ILE A 225 14.35 -7.75 -11.73
N LEU A 226 14.37 -8.67 -10.76
CA LEU A 226 15.15 -9.91 -10.85
C LEU A 226 14.73 -10.76 -12.04
N ASP A 227 13.42 -10.95 -12.22
CA ASP A 227 12.83 -11.80 -13.26
C ASP A 227 13.18 -11.29 -14.66
N THR A 228 13.25 -9.97 -14.85
CA THR A 228 13.60 -9.36 -16.14
C THR A 228 15.10 -9.17 -16.37
N ASN A 229 15.90 -8.96 -15.31
CA ASN A 229 17.36 -8.71 -15.40
C ASN A 229 18.21 -9.91 -14.96
N SER A 230 17.61 -11.09 -14.87
CA SER A 230 18.28 -12.34 -14.53
C SER A 230 19.53 -12.58 -15.41
N HIS A 231 20.55 -13.20 -14.83
CA HIS A 231 21.83 -13.57 -15.45
C HIS A 231 22.75 -12.41 -15.84
N VAL A 232 22.35 -11.17 -15.56
CA VAL A 232 23.14 -9.98 -15.94
C VAL A 232 23.94 -9.43 -14.76
N TYR A 233 23.38 -9.50 -13.55
CA TYR A 233 23.93 -8.86 -12.37
C TYR A 233 24.23 -9.86 -11.25
N ARG A 234 25.16 -9.47 -10.37
CA ARG A 234 25.40 -10.14 -9.09
C ARG A 234 24.23 -9.86 -8.14
N ASP A 235 24.06 -10.70 -7.12
CA ASP A 235 23.05 -10.49 -6.07
C ASP A 235 23.11 -9.10 -5.42
N ASP A 236 24.31 -8.60 -5.10
CA ASP A 236 24.50 -7.31 -4.41
C ASP A 236 23.96 -6.08 -5.16
N TYR A 237 23.75 -6.19 -6.48
CA TYR A 237 23.15 -5.12 -7.30
C TYR A 237 21.62 -5.08 -7.23
N PHE A 238 20.99 -6.15 -6.73
CA PHE A 238 19.54 -6.27 -6.66
C PHE A 238 18.98 -5.63 -5.37
N THR A 239 19.27 -4.35 -5.14
CA THR A 239 18.83 -3.59 -3.95
C THR A 239 17.35 -3.17 -4.01
N TYR A 240 16.50 -4.03 -4.55
CA TYR A 240 15.10 -3.75 -4.88
C TYR A 240 14.09 -4.50 -4.00
N VAL A 241 14.54 -5.15 -2.92
CA VAL A 241 13.63 -5.79 -1.96
C VAL A 241 12.72 -4.74 -1.36
N THR A 242 11.41 -4.90 -1.50
CA THR A 242 10.40 -3.96 -0.99
C THR A 242 9.89 -4.39 0.39
N PRO A 243 9.13 -3.56 1.12
CA PRO A 243 8.48 -4.02 2.35
C PRO A 243 7.53 -5.20 2.14
N MET A 244 6.84 -5.27 0.99
CA MET A 244 5.99 -6.41 0.66
C MET A 244 6.81 -7.71 0.60
N ASP A 245 8.01 -7.64 0.03
CA ASP A 245 8.90 -8.80 -0.08
C ASP A 245 9.35 -9.34 1.29
N LEU A 246 9.38 -8.50 2.34
CA LEU A 246 9.63 -8.93 3.73
C LEU A 246 8.59 -9.94 4.23
N PHE A 247 7.43 -10.00 3.59
CA PHE A 247 6.33 -10.91 3.91
C PHE A 247 6.06 -11.98 2.84
N ARG A 248 6.98 -12.13 1.89
CA ARG A 248 6.91 -13.10 0.79
C ARG A 248 7.71 -14.35 1.14
N PHE A 249 7.03 -15.50 1.28
CA PHE A 249 7.62 -16.76 1.70
C PHE A 249 7.32 -17.91 0.74
N SER A 250 8.04 -19.01 0.86
CA SER A 250 7.68 -20.30 0.29
C SER A 250 7.97 -21.42 1.27
N THR A 251 7.43 -22.61 0.99
CA THR A 251 7.79 -23.82 1.74
C THR A 251 9.31 -24.07 1.74
N THR A 252 10.02 -23.65 0.68
CA THR A 252 11.47 -23.80 0.58
C THR A 252 12.22 -22.77 1.41
N SER A 253 11.77 -21.51 1.44
CA SER A 253 12.43 -20.46 2.21
C SER A 253 12.30 -20.68 3.70
N VAL A 254 11.12 -21.09 4.18
CA VAL A 254 10.90 -21.39 5.61
C VAL A 254 11.78 -22.54 6.10
N LYS A 255 12.11 -23.52 5.24
CA LYS A 255 13.07 -24.59 5.55
C LYS A 255 14.51 -24.11 5.70
N LYS A 256 14.87 -22.93 5.19
CA LYS A 256 16.19 -22.31 5.41
C LYS A 256 16.26 -21.54 6.73
N GLY A 257 15.12 -21.24 7.33
CA GLY A 257 14.98 -20.58 8.61
C GLY A 257 13.72 -19.72 8.64
N LYS A 258 13.05 -19.67 9.80
CA LYS A 258 11.91 -18.77 10.01
C LYS A 258 12.30 -17.33 9.69
N GLY A 259 11.44 -16.61 8.96
CA GLY A 259 11.74 -15.24 8.52
C GLY A 259 12.68 -15.14 7.30
N THR A 260 13.10 -16.26 6.70
CA THR A 260 13.81 -16.23 5.40
C THR A 260 12.79 -16.00 4.29
N ILE A 261 12.88 -14.84 3.63
CA ILE A 261 11.97 -14.49 2.54
C ILE A 261 12.31 -15.28 1.28
N ASP A 262 11.39 -15.33 0.32
CA ASP A 262 11.63 -15.93 -0.99
C ASP A 262 11.54 -14.89 -2.11
N TRP A 263 12.71 -14.43 -2.53
CA TRP A 263 12.90 -13.44 -3.58
C TRP A 263 13.32 -14.10 -4.90
N THR A 264 13.00 -15.39 -5.12
CA THR A 264 13.39 -16.11 -6.34
C THR A 264 12.43 -15.88 -7.51
N ALA A 265 12.99 -15.80 -8.72
CA ALA A 265 12.26 -15.80 -9.99
C ALA A 265 12.12 -17.24 -10.53
N ASN A 266 10.99 -17.89 -10.20
CA ASN A 266 10.61 -19.22 -10.66
C ASN A 266 9.10 -19.49 -10.41
N LYS A 267 8.60 -20.62 -10.93
CA LYS A 267 7.18 -21.01 -10.85
C LYS A 267 6.69 -21.54 -9.49
N THR A 268 7.57 -21.68 -8.51
CA THR A 268 7.15 -22.26 -7.22
C THR A 268 6.29 -21.26 -6.46
N ASP A 269 5.27 -21.76 -5.75
CA ASP A 269 4.34 -20.91 -5.00
C ASP A 269 5.09 -19.98 -4.03
N LYS A 270 4.70 -18.71 -4.07
CA LYS A 270 5.13 -17.65 -3.16
C LYS A 270 3.89 -17.14 -2.48
N TYR A 271 3.96 -16.93 -1.17
CA TYR A 271 2.78 -16.54 -0.40
C TYR A 271 3.06 -15.45 0.61
N PHE A 272 2.03 -14.67 0.87
CA PHE A 272 1.95 -13.69 1.93
C PHE A 272 1.78 -14.38 3.28
N SER A 273 2.59 -13.98 4.24
CA SER A 273 2.51 -14.45 5.63
C SER A 273 3.07 -13.39 6.57
N ILE A 274 2.37 -13.13 7.68
CA ILE A 274 2.80 -12.15 8.70
C ILE A 274 3.56 -12.79 9.87
N ASN A 275 3.66 -14.12 9.94
CA ASN A 275 4.31 -14.82 11.07
C ASN A 275 5.57 -15.58 10.65
N GLY A 276 6.42 -14.93 9.83
CA GLY A 276 7.72 -15.46 9.41
C GLY A 276 7.63 -16.69 8.50
N GLY A 277 6.54 -16.79 7.74
CA GLY A 277 6.25 -17.87 6.79
C GLY A 277 5.46 -19.05 7.36
N THR A 278 5.02 -18.99 8.61
CA THR A 278 4.35 -20.13 9.29
C THR A 278 2.97 -20.43 8.70
N THR A 279 2.16 -19.40 8.44
CA THR A 279 0.80 -19.56 7.89
C THR A 279 0.66 -18.81 6.58
N LYS A 280 0.25 -19.52 5.52
CA LYS A 280 -0.09 -18.92 4.23
C LYS A 280 -1.42 -18.18 4.30
N ILE A 281 -1.42 -16.89 3.96
CA ILE A 281 -2.62 -16.03 3.90
C ILE A 281 -3.15 -15.95 2.47
N ALA A 282 -2.29 -15.61 1.51
CA ALA A 282 -2.63 -15.46 0.10
C ALA A 282 -1.43 -15.82 -0.78
N SER A 283 -1.64 -16.27 -2.01
CA SER A 283 -0.55 -16.49 -2.98
C SER A 283 -0.24 -15.21 -3.74
N PHE A 284 1.04 -14.98 -4.01
CA PHE A 284 1.50 -13.98 -4.95
C PHE A 284 1.69 -14.57 -6.35
N SER A 285 1.61 -13.70 -7.36
CA SER A 285 2.16 -13.98 -8.68
C SER A 285 3.68 -14.12 -8.60
N THR A 286 4.30 -14.82 -9.56
CA THR A 286 5.67 -15.35 -9.44
C THR A 286 6.66 -14.84 -10.49
N GLY A 287 6.23 -13.95 -11.38
CA GLY A 287 7.07 -13.31 -12.40
C GLY A 287 6.63 -13.65 -13.83
N VAL A 288 6.91 -12.73 -14.74
CA VAL A 288 6.47 -12.80 -16.15
C VAL A 288 7.33 -13.79 -16.95
N VAL A 289 8.65 -13.75 -16.76
CA VAL A 289 9.65 -14.47 -17.55
C VAL A 289 9.82 -15.90 -17.05
N TYR A 290 10.08 -16.09 -15.76
CA TYR A 290 10.38 -17.40 -15.18
C TYR A 290 9.30 -17.94 -14.25
N GLY A 291 8.29 -17.13 -13.95
CA GLY A 291 7.16 -17.48 -13.11
C GLY A 291 5.94 -17.95 -13.89
N ASP A 292 4.80 -17.45 -13.45
CA ASP A 292 3.44 -17.77 -13.88
C ASP A 292 2.91 -16.81 -14.93
N ARG A 293 3.79 -16.02 -15.54
CA ARG A 293 3.49 -15.04 -16.60
C ARG A 293 2.78 -13.78 -16.10
N GLN A 294 2.68 -13.61 -14.79
CA GLN A 294 2.13 -12.41 -14.14
C GLN A 294 3.22 -11.74 -13.29
N GLN A 295 3.18 -10.41 -13.20
CA GLN A 295 4.16 -9.65 -12.41
C GLN A 295 4.11 -10.05 -10.94
N ALA A 296 5.29 -10.20 -10.32
CA ALA A 296 5.42 -10.60 -8.93
C ALA A 296 4.87 -9.56 -7.94
N SER A 297 4.72 -8.31 -8.40
CA SER A 297 4.01 -7.22 -7.71
C SER A 297 2.48 -7.39 -7.65
N HIS A 298 1.94 -8.60 -7.77
CA HIS A 298 0.50 -8.85 -7.73
C HIS A 298 0.14 -10.06 -6.87
N TRP A 299 -1.13 -10.13 -6.47
CA TRP A 299 -1.73 -11.39 -6.05
C TRP A 299 -1.70 -12.42 -7.16
N LYS A 300 -1.89 -13.68 -6.79
CA LYS A 300 -2.08 -14.76 -7.74
C LYS A 300 -3.42 -14.60 -8.45
N ASP A 301 -3.36 -14.51 -9.77
CA ASP A 301 -4.49 -14.36 -10.68
C ASP A 301 -5.57 -15.44 -10.49
N ASN A 302 -6.83 -15.09 -10.74
CA ASN A 302 -8.03 -15.95 -10.73
C ASN A 302 -8.35 -16.62 -9.38
N LEU A 303 -7.90 -16.03 -8.27
CA LEU A 303 -8.20 -16.52 -6.92
C LEU A 303 -9.07 -15.55 -6.10
N SER A 304 -9.52 -14.44 -6.70
CA SER A 304 -10.32 -13.40 -6.04
C SER A 304 -9.70 -12.92 -4.72
N LEU A 305 -8.37 -12.76 -4.72
CA LEU A 305 -7.59 -12.45 -3.53
C LEU A 305 -7.62 -10.98 -3.15
N GLY A 306 -7.91 -10.09 -4.09
CA GLY A 306 -7.92 -8.66 -3.86
C GLY A 306 -7.92 -7.83 -5.13
N ILE A 307 -7.92 -6.51 -4.96
CA ILE A 307 -7.91 -5.55 -6.07
C ILE A 307 -6.59 -5.58 -6.83
N LEU A 308 -5.49 -5.98 -6.18
CA LEU A 308 -4.16 -6.16 -6.79
C LEU A 308 -4.02 -7.50 -7.56
N ASP A 309 -5.10 -7.95 -8.21
CA ASP A 309 -5.07 -9.04 -9.19
C ASP A 309 -4.43 -8.53 -10.51
N PRO A 310 -3.52 -9.28 -11.15
CA PRO A 310 -2.80 -8.80 -12.34
C PRO A 310 -3.69 -8.61 -13.58
N THR A 311 -4.93 -9.11 -13.57
CA THR A 311 -5.83 -8.95 -14.71
C THR A 311 -7.20 -8.42 -14.31
N ALA A 312 -7.83 -7.72 -15.25
CA ALA A 312 -9.23 -7.32 -15.15
C ALA A 312 -10.02 -7.87 -16.36
N ALA A 313 -11.23 -8.34 -16.10
CA ALA A 313 -12.19 -8.71 -17.12
C ALA A 313 -13.22 -7.60 -17.39
N LYS A 314 -13.85 -7.65 -18.57
CA LYS A 314 -14.96 -6.75 -18.90
C LYS A 314 -16.20 -7.11 -18.09
N GLY A 315 -16.90 -6.11 -17.55
CA GLY A 315 -18.06 -6.31 -16.67
C GLY A 315 -17.69 -6.77 -15.26
N GLU A 316 -16.41 -6.86 -14.93
CA GLU A 316 -15.94 -7.22 -13.60
C GLU A 316 -15.84 -5.98 -12.71
N LEU A 317 -16.46 -6.05 -11.54
CA LEU A 317 -16.32 -5.05 -10.47
C LEU A 317 -15.13 -5.42 -9.58
N LEU A 318 -14.07 -4.61 -9.62
CA LEU A 318 -12.86 -4.84 -8.83
C LEU A 318 -13.06 -4.30 -7.40
N LYS A 319 -12.54 -5.01 -6.40
CA LYS A 319 -12.82 -4.70 -4.99
C LYS A 319 -11.60 -4.86 -4.10
N ILE A 320 -11.38 -3.87 -3.24
CA ILE A 320 -10.44 -3.97 -2.13
C ILE A 320 -10.92 -5.06 -1.17
N SER A 321 -10.06 -6.02 -0.91
CA SER A 321 -10.29 -7.17 -0.03
C SER A 321 -9.60 -7.01 1.33
N GLU A 322 -9.81 -7.98 2.21
CA GLU A 322 -9.05 -8.08 3.46
C GLU A 322 -7.56 -8.36 3.24
N SER A 323 -7.18 -9.12 2.19
CA SER A 323 -5.77 -9.40 1.92
C SER A 323 -5.03 -8.13 1.48
N ASP A 324 -5.67 -7.28 0.66
CA ASP A 324 -5.10 -5.98 0.28
C ASP A 324 -4.85 -5.11 1.52
N ARG A 325 -5.89 -4.98 2.36
CA ARG A 325 -5.83 -4.17 3.59
C ARG A 325 -4.79 -4.69 4.56
N ARG A 326 -4.73 -6.01 4.78
CA ARG A 326 -3.76 -6.62 5.70
C ARG A 326 -2.33 -6.48 5.19
N LEU A 327 -2.11 -6.59 3.89
CA LEU A 327 -0.77 -6.39 3.34
C LEU A 327 -0.32 -4.94 3.50
N LEU A 328 -1.17 -3.97 3.13
CA LEU A 328 -0.85 -2.55 3.32
C LEU A 328 -0.62 -2.19 4.79
N ASP A 329 -1.41 -2.78 5.71
CA ASP A 329 -1.23 -2.65 7.17
C ASP A 329 0.20 -3.00 7.59
N VAL A 330 0.62 -4.24 7.32
CA VAL A 330 1.91 -4.73 7.83
C VAL A 330 3.14 -4.13 7.12
N ILE A 331 2.94 -3.39 6.02
CA ILE A 331 4.00 -2.61 5.37
C ILE A 331 4.00 -1.12 5.80
N GLY A 332 3.10 -0.71 6.69
CA GLY A 332 3.14 0.61 7.34
C GLY A 332 1.95 1.53 7.09
N TRP A 333 0.80 1.02 6.62
CA TRP A 333 -0.43 1.81 6.48
C TRP A 333 -1.46 1.46 7.55
N ASN A 334 -1.75 2.37 8.44
CA ASN A 334 -2.72 2.18 9.50
C ASN A 334 -4.14 1.96 8.96
N ARG A 335 -4.73 0.81 9.26
CA ARG A 335 -6.14 0.52 8.91
C ARG A 335 -7.11 1.52 9.53
N GLY A 336 -8.04 2.01 8.71
CA GLY A 336 -9.17 2.81 9.16
C GLY A 336 -9.99 2.08 10.21
N SER A 337 -10.44 2.82 11.23
CA SER A 337 -11.33 2.29 12.24
C SER A 337 -12.64 1.87 11.59
N THR A 338 -12.93 0.56 11.63
CA THR A 338 -14.32 0.12 11.49
C THR A 338 -15.15 0.88 12.53
N PRO A 339 -16.38 1.35 12.25
CA PRO A 339 -17.27 1.88 13.27
C PRO A 339 -17.65 0.76 14.25
N THR A 340 -16.75 0.41 15.16
CA THR A 340 -17.04 -0.47 16.27
C THR A 340 -17.97 0.30 17.20
N SER A 341 -19.17 -0.23 17.40
CA SER A 341 -20.14 0.26 18.38
C SER A 341 -19.41 0.56 19.69
N SER A 342 -19.58 1.80 20.16
CA SER A 342 -18.93 2.36 21.33
C SER A 342 -18.99 1.43 22.54
N SER A 343 -17.87 0.79 22.90
CA SER A 343 -17.66 0.37 24.28
C SER A 343 -16.98 1.52 25.02
N SER A 344 -17.78 2.29 25.74
CA SER A 344 -17.32 3.29 26.70
C SER A 344 -16.29 2.66 27.65
N LYS A 345 -15.03 3.13 27.61
CA LYS A 345 -14.08 2.89 28.69
C LYS A 345 -13.63 4.23 29.28
N SER A 346 -13.81 4.27 30.59
CA SER A 346 -13.62 5.35 31.54
C SER A 346 -12.33 6.15 31.37
N ASN A 347 -12.44 7.46 31.52
CA ASN A 347 -11.35 8.40 31.73
C ASN A 347 -10.41 7.90 32.84
N SER A 348 -9.12 7.82 32.51
CA SER A 348 -8.02 7.85 33.47
C SER A 348 -7.01 8.87 32.98
N THR A 349 -7.00 10.01 33.66
CA THR A 349 -6.07 11.11 33.44
C THR A 349 -4.68 10.68 33.91
N SER A 350 -3.68 10.72 33.04
CA SER A 350 -2.27 10.64 33.45
C SER A 350 -1.45 11.53 32.53
N SER A 351 -0.97 12.63 33.11
CA SER A 351 -0.02 13.56 32.51
C SER A 351 1.34 12.90 32.33
N SER A 352 1.92 12.99 31.14
CA SER A 352 3.36 12.79 30.97
C SER A 352 3.94 13.77 29.95
N THR A 353 4.97 14.43 30.44
CA THR A 353 5.77 15.53 29.92
C THR A 353 6.39 15.26 28.55
N SER A 354 6.42 16.31 27.72
CA SER A 354 7.17 16.42 26.46
C SER A 354 8.63 16.02 26.63
N THR A 355 9.11 15.08 25.81
CA THR A 355 10.53 14.91 25.50
C THR A 355 10.75 15.04 24.01
N THR A 356 11.57 16.02 23.68
CA THR A 356 12.06 16.43 22.36
C THR A 356 12.60 15.24 21.56
N ALA A 357 11.98 14.92 20.42
CA ALA A 357 12.52 13.95 19.48
C ALA A 357 13.70 14.56 18.71
N LEU A 358 14.86 13.93 18.84
CA LEU A 358 16.06 14.23 18.05
C LEU A 358 15.77 13.91 16.57
N ARG A 359 15.75 14.94 15.74
CA ARG A 359 15.67 14.82 14.28
C ARG A 359 17.01 14.32 13.75
N ASN A 360 17.09 13.04 13.39
CA ASN A 360 18.14 12.57 12.49
C ASN A 360 17.73 12.96 11.06
N SER A 361 18.48 13.89 10.46
CA SER A 361 18.42 14.16 9.03
C SER A 361 18.95 12.93 8.28
N ILE A 362 18.05 12.09 7.77
CA ILE A 362 18.38 10.98 6.89
C ILE A 362 18.65 11.54 5.49
N SER A 363 19.85 11.29 4.97
CA SER A 363 20.16 11.49 3.57
C SER A 363 19.40 10.46 2.73
N VAL A 364 18.28 10.86 2.15
CA VAL A 364 17.53 10.08 1.16
C VAL A 364 18.20 10.31 -0.19
N ALA A 365 18.91 9.31 -0.71
CA ALA A 365 19.37 9.35 -2.09
C ALA A 365 18.21 8.93 -3.00
N SER A 366 17.73 9.84 -3.85
CA SER A 366 16.86 9.48 -4.96
C SER A 366 17.67 8.65 -5.94
N VAL A 367 17.29 7.38 -6.13
CA VAL A 367 17.93 6.50 -7.10
C VAL A 367 17.03 6.47 -8.34
N PRO A 368 17.53 6.86 -9.52
CA PRO A 368 16.78 6.76 -10.76
C PRO A 368 16.44 5.29 -11.07
N GLU A 369 15.15 5.00 -11.26
CA GLU A 369 14.67 3.68 -11.66
C GLU A 369 15.30 3.27 -13.01
N PRO A 370 15.83 2.04 -13.18
CA PRO A 370 15.85 1.45 -14.52
C PRO A 370 14.40 1.40 -15.01
N SER A 371 14.14 1.75 -16.27
CA SER A 371 12.79 1.83 -16.83
C SER A 371 12.07 0.47 -16.79
N THR A 372 11.43 0.16 -15.68
CA THR A 372 10.61 -1.03 -15.47
C THR A 372 9.31 -0.57 -14.85
N LEU A 373 8.25 -0.58 -15.66
CA LEU A 373 6.90 -0.31 -15.21
C LEU A 373 6.52 -1.28 -14.09
N VAL A 374 6.12 -0.76 -12.93
CA VAL A 374 5.92 -1.51 -11.67
C VAL A 374 4.45 -1.87 -11.45
N GLY A 375 3.51 -1.07 -11.97
CA GLY A 375 2.08 -1.39 -12.04
C GLY A 375 1.60 -1.47 -13.48
N LEU A 376 1.09 -2.64 -13.89
CA LEU A 376 0.47 -2.85 -15.19
C LEU A 376 -0.71 -3.79 -15.00
N ILE A 377 -1.93 -3.25 -14.99
CA ILE A 377 -3.10 -4.09 -15.14
C ILE A 377 -3.29 -4.50 -16.61
N ALA A 378 -3.31 -5.81 -16.84
CA ALA A 378 -3.42 -6.39 -18.17
C ALA A 378 -4.83 -6.94 -18.46
N LEU A 379 -5.10 -7.18 -19.74
CA LEU A 379 -6.35 -7.83 -20.16
C LEU A 379 -6.43 -9.26 -19.60
N GLY A 380 -7.61 -9.66 -19.11
CA GLY A 380 -7.94 -11.05 -18.82
C GLY A 380 -7.71 -11.93 -20.06
N GLY A 381 -6.66 -12.75 -20.02
CA GLY A 381 -6.20 -13.59 -21.14
C GLY A 381 -4.73 -13.32 -21.44
N GLY A 382 -3.84 -14.14 -20.87
CA GLY A 382 -2.40 -13.95 -20.87
C GLY A 382 -1.80 -13.56 -22.23
N PHE A 383 -1.40 -12.29 -22.36
CA PHE A 383 -0.56 -11.80 -23.45
C PHE A 383 0.79 -11.33 -22.90
N LEU A 384 1.87 -11.72 -23.58
CA LEU A 384 3.19 -11.16 -23.35
C LEU A 384 3.21 -9.72 -23.87
N VAL A 385 3.35 -8.74 -22.97
CA VAL A 385 3.82 -7.41 -23.35
C VAL A 385 5.30 -7.52 -23.70
N ARG A 386 5.60 -7.46 -25.00
CA ARG A 386 6.97 -7.50 -25.52
C ARG A 386 7.60 -6.11 -25.32
N ARG A 387 8.39 -5.94 -24.26
CA ARG A 387 9.13 -4.69 -24.00
C ARG A 387 10.08 -4.37 -25.16
N LYS A 388 10.04 -3.14 -25.68
CA LYS A 388 11.12 -2.59 -26.52
C LYS A 388 12.24 -2.13 -25.59
N ASN A 389 13.43 -2.74 -25.75
CA ASN A 389 14.64 -2.30 -25.07
C ASN A 389 14.98 -0.86 -25.49
N PHE A 390 14.82 0.11 -24.59
CA PHE A 390 15.41 1.43 -24.78
C PHE A 390 16.84 1.39 -24.26
N LEU A 391 17.75 0.97 -25.13
CA LEU A 391 19.19 1.05 -24.89
C LEU A 391 19.57 2.53 -24.74
N GLY A 392 19.91 2.93 -23.53
CA GLY A 392 20.55 4.21 -23.24
C GLY A 392 21.81 4.36 -24.09
N ARG A 393 21.79 5.38 -24.96
CA ARG A 393 22.93 5.81 -25.76
C ARG A 393 23.92 6.49 -24.81
N LYS A 394 25.14 5.96 -24.74
CA LYS A 394 26.27 6.55 -24.00
C LYS A 394 26.41 8.05 -24.32
N VAL A 395 26.57 8.86 -23.28
CA VAL A 395 27.48 10.01 -23.26
C VAL A 395 28.48 9.74 -22.15
#